data_AF-A0A382N079-F1
#
_entry.id   AF-A0A382N079-F1
#
_cell.length_a   1.000
_cell.length_b   1.000
_cell.length_c   1.000
_cell.angle_alpha   90.00
_cell.angle_beta   90.00
_cell.angle_gamma   90.00
#
_symmetry.space_group_name_H-M   'P 1'
#
loop_
_entity.id
_entity.type
_entity.pdbx_description
1 polymer ?
#
loop_
_entity_poly.entity_id
_entity_poly.type
_entity_poly.pdbx_seq_one_letter_code
_entity_poly.pdbx_strand_id
1 'polypeptide(L)'
;MKIKAFSWILLPLFLAGCMIDDSTFDYQEKLAVWAHFQANMPLLDTVFVSRSAEISESTPAESLWVSDAEVRVLGDTLDLLLSAVPGIPGRYVMGSDHIFISGETYTISVTHNGESVS
;
A
#
# COMPACT_ATOMS: atom_id res chain seq x y z
N MET A 1 17.76 0.61 62.98
CA MET A 1 17.13 0.28 61.67
C MET A 1 16.45 1.53 61.15
N LYS A 2 17.10 2.44 60.41
CA LYS A 2 17.61 2.35 59.03
C LYS A 2 16.57 1.88 57.99
N ILE A 3 15.44 2.58 57.88
CA ILE A 3 14.49 2.46 56.77
C ILE A 3 14.08 3.85 56.25
N LYS A 4 15.05 4.79 56.17
CA LYS A 4 14.84 6.08 55.47
C LYS A 4 15.52 6.14 54.10
N ALA A 5 16.42 5.20 53.80
CA ALA A 5 17.15 5.16 52.54
C ALA A 5 16.42 4.40 51.42
N PHE A 6 15.48 3.50 51.77
CA PHE A 6 14.81 2.63 50.77
C PHE A 6 13.84 3.40 49.86
N SER A 7 13.26 4.50 50.36
CA SER A 7 12.35 5.35 49.58
C SER A 7 13.07 6.17 48.49
N TRP A 8 14.36 6.47 48.68
CA TRP A 8 15.11 7.33 47.73
C TRP A 8 15.64 6.56 46.50
N ILE A 9 15.68 5.23 46.56
CA ILE A 9 16.19 4.36 45.48
C ILE A 9 15.16 4.18 44.35
N LEU A 10 13.87 4.44 44.61
CA LEU A 10 12.79 4.31 43.62
C LEU A 10 12.54 5.58 42.79
N LEU A 11 13.08 6.74 43.20
CA LEU A 11 12.92 8.01 42.49
C LEU A 11 13.51 8.04 41.06
N PRO A 12 14.69 7.44 40.75
CA PRO A 12 15.22 7.43 39.40
C PRO A 12 14.43 6.53 38.44
N LEU A 13 13.63 5.58 38.94
CA LEU A 13 12.77 4.73 38.10
C LEU A 13 11.61 5.51 37.45
N PHE A 14 11.13 6.57 38.10
CA PHE A 14 10.08 7.44 37.57
C PHE A 14 10.58 8.47 36.54
N LEU A 15 11.89 8.77 36.54
CA LEU A 15 12.51 9.71 35.59
C LEU A 15 13.06 9.01 34.34
N ALA A 16 13.10 7.68 34.33
CA ALA A 16 13.47 6.87 33.16
C ALA A 16 12.28 6.61 32.20
N GLY A 17 11.18 7.35 32.34
CA GLY A 17 10.13 7.38 31.34
C GLY A 17 10.66 8.01 30.07
N CYS A 18 10.82 7.22 29.01
CA CYS A 18 11.16 7.72 27.70
C CYS A 18 10.00 8.64 27.25
N MET A 19 10.23 9.94 27.14
CA MET A 19 9.37 10.78 26.30
C MET A 19 9.59 10.26 24.89
N ILE A 20 8.61 9.53 24.36
CA ILE A 20 8.57 9.24 22.93
C ILE A 20 8.62 10.62 22.27
N ASP A 21 9.68 10.85 21.50
CA ASP A 21 9.79 12.02 20.66
C ASP A 21 8.62 11.95 19.69
N ASP A 22 7.56 12.71 19.98
CA ASP A 22 6.42 12.94 19.09
C ASP A 22 6.89 13.88 17.97
N SER A 23 7.93 13.45 17.25
CA SER A 23 8.18 13.95 15.93
C SER A 23 6.89 13.67 15.17
N THR A 24 6.16 14.73 14.84
CA THR A 24 4.92 14.67 14.08
C THR A 24 5.16 13.75 12.89
N PHE A 25 4.56 12.55 12.92
CA PHE A 25 4.67 11.60 11.82
C PHE A 25 4.05 12.25 10.59
N ASP A 26 4.89 12.70 9.67
CA ASP A 26 4.44 13.28 8.41
C ASP A 26 3.90 12.14 7.54
N TYR A 27 2.57 11.95 7.58
CA TYR A 27 1.90 10.90 6.84
C TYR A 27 1.96 11.24 5.35
N GLN A 28 2.87 10.57 4.64
CA GLN A 28 3.00 10.71 3.21
C GLN A 28 1.91 9.91 2.50
N GLU A 29 1.36 10.50 1.44
CA GLU A 29 0.57 9.80 0.43
C GLU A 29 1.32 8.56 -0.10
N LYS A 30 0.58 7.48 -0.38
CA LYS A 30 1.10 6.23 -0.95
C LYS A 30 0.11 5.63 -1.92
N LEU A 31 0.63 5.08 -3.01
CA LEU A 31 -0.14 4.18 -3.87
C LEU A 31 -0.52 2.89 -3.14
N ALA A 32 -1.74 2.43 -3.37
CA ALA A 32 -2.26 1.17 -2.91
C ALA A 32 -2.85 0.39 -4.10
N VAL A 33 -2.49 -0.89 -4.18
CA VAL A 33 -2.96 -1.78 -5.24
C VAL A 33 -3.61 -3.01 -4.63
N TRP A 34 -4.73 -3.42 -5.21
CA TRP A 34 -5.36 -4.69 -4.90
C TRP A 34 -5.66 -5.44 -6.20
N ALA A 35 -5.41 -6.74 -6.18
CA ALA A 35 -5.75 -7.63 -7.28
C ALA A 35 -5.97 -9.05 -6.78
N HIS A 36 -6.69 -9.81 -7.59
CA HIS A 36 -6.96 -11.21 -7.35
C HIS A 36 -6.56 -12.04 -8.57
N PHE A 37 -5.57 -12.91 -8.39
CA PHE A 37 -5.16 -13.89 -9.38
C PHE A 37 -5.68 -15.26 -9.02
N GLN A 38 -6.23 -15.96 -10.01
CA GLN A 38 -6.61 -17.34 -9.88
C GLN A 38 -5.74 -18.18 -10.82
N ALA A 39 -5.15 -19.25 -10.27
CA ALA A 39 -4.37 -20.18 -11.07
C ALA A 39 -5.23 -20.88 -12.13
N ASN A 40 -4.63 -21.11 -13.29
CA ASN A 40 -5.19 -21.72 -14.49
C ASN A 40 -6.44 -20.99 -15.03
N MET A 41 -6.56 -19.71 -14.74
CA MET A 41 -7.63 -18.84 -15.24
C MET A 41 -7.02 -17.54 -15.79
N PRO A 42 -7.72 -16.82 -16.68
CA PRO A 42 -7.37 -15.45 -16.98
C PRO A 42 -7.64 -14.56 -15.76
N LEU A 43 -7.13 -13.32 -15.81
CA LEU A 43 -7.51 -12.31 -14.82
C LEU A 43 -9.00 -11.97 -15.02
N LEU A 44 -9.86 -12.61 -14.24
CA LEU A 44 -11.32 -12.47 -14.35
C LEU A 44 -11.83 -11.16 -13.75
N ASP A 45 -11.15 -10.65 -12.71
CA ASP A 45 -11.53 -9.44 -12.00
C ASP A 45 -10.59 -8.27 -12.34
N THR A 46 -10.92 -7.08 -11.88
CA THR A 46 -10.08 -5.89 -12.08
C THR A 46 -8.98 -5.77 -11.05
N VAL A 47 -7.86 -5.18 -11.48
CA VAL A 47 -6.89 -4.57 -10.57
C VAL A 47 -7.46 -3.22 -10.13
N PHE A 48 -7.38 -2.93 -8.84
CA PHE A 48 -7.83 -1.69 -8.24
C PHE A 48 -6.61 -0.88 -7.80
N VAL A 49 -6.54 0.38 -8.21
CA VAL A 49 -5.47 1.31 -7.85
C VAL A 49 -6.07 2.54 -7.19
N SER A 50 -5.60 2.81 -5.99
CA SER A 50 -5.92 4.01 -5.23
C SER A 50 -4.66 4.64 -4.66
N ARG A 51 -4.82 5.80 -4.03
CA ARG A 51 -3.82 6.40 -3.15
C ARG A 51 -4.38 6.59 -1.75
N SER A 52 -3.50 6.66 -0.75
CA SER A 52 -3.88 7.22 0.55
C SER A 52 -4.01 8.75 0.45
N ALA A 53 -4.57 9.36 1.49
CA ALA A 53 -4.67 10.81 1.63
C ALA A 53 -3.83 11.26 2.82
N GLU A 54 -3.31 12.48 2.79
CA GLU A 54 -2.67 13.07 3.98
C GLU A 54 -3.69 13.21 5.12
N ILE A 55 -3.22 13.22 6.38
CA ILE A 55 -4.11 13.38 7.54
C ILE A 55 -4.87 14.73 7.47
N SER A 56 -4.21 15.77 6.96
CA SER A 56 -4.79 17.10 6.75
C SER A 56 -5.63 17.22 5.47
N GLU A 57 -5.58 16.23 4.58
CA GLU A 57 -6.29 16.27 3.31
C GLU A 57 -7.79 16.01 3.53
N SER A 58 -8.62 17.01 3.20
CA SER A 58 -10.08 16.87 3.21
C SER A 58 -10.57 16.52 1.80
N THR A 59 -10.45 15.24 1.46
CA THR A 59 -10.80 14.71 0.13
C THR A 59 -11.75 13.52 0.27
N PRO A 60 -12.84 13.47 -0.52
CA PRO A 60 -13.75 12.32 -0.49
C PRO A 60 -13.05 11.06 -1.02
N ALA A 61 -13.43 9.89 -0.49
CA ALA A 61 -12.78 8.62 -0.81
C ALA A 61 -12.84 8.30 -2.32
N GLU A 62 -13.90 8.73 -3.00
CA GLU A 62 -14.11 8.52 -4.44
C GLU A 62 -13.06 9.21 -5.32
N SER A 63 -12.42 10.28 -4.83
CA SER A 63 -11.33 10.96 -5.54
C SER A 63 -9.94 10.39 -5.27
N LEU A 64 -9.84 9.36 -4.44
CA LEU A 64 -8.57 8.67 -4.16
C LEU A 64 -8.29 7.54 -5.16
N TRP A 65 -9.23 7.24 -6.06
CA TRP A 65 -9.03 6.29 -7.15
C TRP A 65 -8.15 6.88 -8.25
N VAL A 66 -7.14 6.13 -8.68
CA VAL A 66 -6.15 6.58 -9.68
C VAL A 66 -6.50 6.00 -11.05
N SER A 67 -6.82 6.84 -12.04
CA SER A 67 -7.38 6.39 -13.33
C SER A 67 -6.39 6.45 -14.51
N ASP A 68 -5.19 6.97 -14.27
CA ASP A 68 -4.13 7.24 -15.24
C ASP A 68 -2.77 6.66 -14.79
N ALA A 69 -2.78 5.61 -13.98
CA ALA A 69 -1.60 4.84 -13.63
C ALA A 69 -1.17 3.91 -14.77
N GLU A 70 0.13 3.68 -14.88
CA GLU A 70 0.67 2.57 -15.66
C GLU A 70 0.60 1.30 -14.80
N VAL A 71 -0.24 0.34 -15.20
CA VAL A 71 -0.46 -0.91 -14.46
C VAL A 71 0.00 -2.08 -15.29
N ARG A 72 0.98 -2.84 -14.78
CA ARG A 72 1.56 -4.00 -15.45
C ARG A 72 1.46 -5.25 -14.60
N VAL A 73 1.33 -6.40 -15.26
CA VAL A 73 1.56 -7.71 -14.67
C VAL A 73 2.84 -8.28 -15.28
N LEU A 74 3.81 -8.56 -14.42
CA LEU A 74 5.13 -9.05 -14.77
C LEU A 74 5.29 -10.49 -14.31
N GLY A 75 5.93 -11.31 -15.13
CA GLY A 75 6.41 -12.65 -14.81
C GLY A 75 7.69 -12.93 -15.58
N ASP A 76 8.25 -14.13 -15.50
CA ASP A 76 9.57 -14.46 -16.08
C ASP A 76 9.72 -14.08 -17.57
N THR A 77 8.67 -14.30 -18.36
CA THR A 77 8.62 -13.94 -19.79
C THR A 77 7.39 -13.08 -20.13
N LEU A 78 6.68 -12.63 -19.10
CA LEU A 78 5.40 -11.96 -19.22
C LEU A 78 5.55 -10.48 -18.87
N ASP A 79 5.06 -9.61 -19.76
CA ASP A 79 4.85 -8.18 -19.50
C ASP A 79 3.52 -7.78 -20.13
N LEU A 80 2.49 -7.65 -19.29
CA LEU A 80 1.14 -7.29 -19.72
C LEU A 80 0.77 -5.92 -19.17
N LEU A 81 0.50 -4.98 -20.08
CA LEU A 81 -0.10 -3.70 -19.75
C LEU A 81 -1.62 -3.85 -19.58
N LEU A 82 -2.16 -3.36 -18.46
CA LEU A 82 -3.59 -3.30 -18.22
C LEU A 82 -4.16 -1.95 -18.65
N SER A 83 -5.43 -1.96 -19.06
CA SER A 83 -6.17 -0.78 -19.51
C SER A 83 -7.11 -0.29 -18.43
N ALA A 84 -7.13 1.03 -18.19
CA ALA A 84 -8.12 1.65 -17.32
C ALA A 84 -9.54 1.41 -17.87
N VAL A 85 -10.50 1.16 -16.98
CA VAL A 85 -11.91 0.95 -17.35
C VAL A 85 -12.60 2.30 -17.50
N PRO A 86 -13.12 2.65 -18.69
CA PRO A 86 -13.80 3.92 -18.90
C PRO A 86 -14.99 4.11 -17.96
N GLY A 87 -15.04 5.25 -17.28
CA GLY A 87 -16.14 5.61 -16.37
C GLY A 87 -16.13 4.90 -15.02
N ILE A 88 -15.12 4.06 -14.73
CA ILE A 88 -14.98 3.42 -13.42
C ILE A 88 -13.56 3.66 -12.88
N PRO A 89 -13.35 4.78 -12.15
CA PRO A 89 -12.04 5.18 -11.64
C PRO A 89 -11.32 4.08 -10.86
N GLY A 90 -10.00 4.04 -10.97
CA GLY A 90 -9.17 3.10 -10.22
C GLY A 90 -9.19 1.67 -10.73
N ARG A 91 -10.05 1.31 -11.69
CA ARG A 91 -10.15 -0.07 -12.20
C ARG A 91 -9.34 -0.27 -13.47
N TYR A 92 -8.57 -1.35 -13.50
CA TYR A 92 -7.76 -1.75 -14.63
C TYR A 92 -8.08 -3.20 -15.01
N VAL A 93 -8.28 -3.43 -16.30
CA VAL A 93 -8.57 -4.75 -16.89
C VAL A 93 -7.43 -5.20 -17.79
N MET A 94 -7.29 -6.51 -17.90
CA MET A 94 -6.43 -7.12 -18.88
C MET A 94 -7.09 -7.10 -20.27
N GLY A 95 -6.34 -6.73 -21.30
CA GLY A 95 -6.79 -6.82 -22.70
C GLY A 95 -6.50 -8.17 -23.38
N SER A 96 -5.69 -9.03 -22.74
CA SER A 96 -5.30 -10.36 -23.23
C SER A 96 -6.06 -11.51 -22.56
N ASP A 97 -6.10 -12.66 -23.22
CA ASP A 97 -6.62 -13.95 -22.71
C ASP A 97 -5.55 -14.78 -21.98
N HIS A 98 -4.48 -14.14 -21.48
CA HIS A 98 -3.38 -14.82 -20.81
C HIS A 98 -3.87 -15.62 -19.59
N ILE A 99 -3.46 -16.89 -19.52
CA ILE A 99 -3.79 -17.81 -18.42
C ILE A 99 -2.64 -17.86 -17.43
N PHE A 100 -2.91 -17.51 -16.18
CA PHE A 100 -1.92 -17.55 -15.10
C PHE A 100 -1.63 -18.98 -14.69
N ILE A 101 -0.37 -19.42 -14.81
CA ILE A 101 0.01 -20.80 -14.56
C ILE A 101 0.27 -21.03 -13.07
N SER A 102 -0.22 -22.16 -12.54
CA SER A 102 0.03 -22.54 -11.16
C SER A 102 1.52 -22.84 -10.92
N GLY A 103 2.07 -22.32 -9.83
CA GLY A 103 3.47 -22.53 -9.44
C GLY A 103 4.42 -21.41 -9.92
N GLU A 104 3.93 -20.49 -10.75
CA GLU A 104 4.68 -19.32 -11.20
C GLU A 104 4.49 -18.14 -10.25
N THR A 105 5.47 -17.23 -10.22
CA THR A 105 5.36 -15.95 -9.51
C THR A 105 5.01 -14.85 -10.49
N TYR A 106 4.02 -14.05 -10.14
CA TYR A 106 3.63 -12.86 -10.88
C TYR A 106 3.63 -11.65 -9.96
N THR A 107 4.06 -10.51 -10.48
CA THR A 107 4.11 -9.24 -9.77
C THR A 107 3.20 -8.25 -10.47
N ILE A 108 2.38 -7.50 -9.71
CA ILE A 108 1.71 -6.33 -10.26
C ILE A 108 2.59 -5.13 -10.01
N SER A 109 2.99 -4.41 -11.05
CA SER A 109 3.66 -3.13 -10.92
C SER A 109 2.70 -2.00 -11.27
N VAL A 110 2.59 -1.03 -10.39
CA VAL A 110 1.82 0.19 -10.61
C VAL A 110 2.75 1.38 -10.51
N THR A 111 2.73 2.26 -11.51
CA THR A 111 3.47 3.51 -11.52
C THR A 111 2.50 4.68 -11.77
N HIS A 112 2.60 5.72 -10.93
CA HIS A 112 1.81 6.94 -11.09
C HIS A 112 2.59 8.12 -10.52
N ASN A 113 2.67 9.23 -11.26
CA ASN A 113 3.39 10.46 -10.88
C ASN A 113 4.84 10.26 -10.37
N GLY A 114 5.53 9.23 -10.87
CA GLY A 114 6.92 8.90 -10.47
C GLY A 114 7.02 8.01 -9.22
N GLU A 115 5.91 7.72 -8.55
CA GLU A 115 5.83 6.72 -7.49
C GLU A 115 5.55 5.33 -8.07
N SER A 116 5.98 4.28 -7.37
CA SER A 116 5.72 2.91 -7.79
C SER A 116 5.50 1.96 -6.61
N VAL A 117 4.62 0.98 -6.82
CA VAL A 117 4.35 -0.13 -5.89
C VAL A 117 4.34 -1.45 -6.66
N SER A 118 4.84 -2.52 -6.04
CA SER A 118 4.90 -3.86 -6.62
C SER A 118 4.67 -4.98 -5.62
#